data_AF-A0A848D6A5-F1
#
_entry.id   AF-A0A848D6A5-F1
#
_cell.length_a   1.000
_cell.length_b   1.000
_cell.length_c   1.000
_cell.angle_alpha   90.00
_cell.angle_beta   90.00
_cell.angle_gamma   90.00
#
_symmetry.space_group_name_H-M   'P 1'
#
loop_
_entity.id
_entity.type
_entity.pdbx_description
1 polymer ?
#
loop_
_entity_poly.entity_id
_entity_poly.type
_entity_poly.pdbx_seq_one_letter_code
_entity_poly.pdbx_strand_id
1 'polypeptide(L)'
;MAFKFVLLRHVQDEGTENKGLMMKHCMICGRWNEDDDKFCTGCGSSLAQSEVSIPQPSGETNVRVCSSCGAVNELSSRFCTACGKPLDADPGTVTRSSDHDAAQTSVMSAFPMSAVPLPSAPAPIAGGATTSSVPAPASPTQPIQIPVLTPPRPAAPTPVSADPDDPAAMSSTNTEAKNRRFVLIIVAVVVAIALVISGVLVWRSNNSKDSQPQTATVTSSATANSDKKNAGKKPEKSPAAKASGSASSDTASRVLDKQVMDAIVDTYNSGSGSAAVSVMTSDNLKSYSSDNASYSMSAAGLYLPPWLAYYDVVGGSPAGGYQSVLSSMDNGKANELIDRDGGMDMLNSWLNAHDYDETRFGHLYGDVNASENGYDNTTSSDDAAKMLTQLITKGDDGLLNYNVASDGVVVPDGATVHAHRGMGVGDAYDYYMVVSNGSKKVVVVVLTEGQAKEQAASLTSNVLKQVWQKMFVSGK
;
A
#
# COMPACT_ATOMS: atom_id res chain seq x y z
N MET A 1 50.35 -32.38 -42.29
CA MET A 1 50.63 -30.94 -42.50
C MET A 1 49.69 -30.17 -41.60
N ALA A 2 49.99 -29.07 -40.93
CA ALA A 2 51.20 -28.43 -40.43
C ALA A 2 50.65 -27.30 -39.54
N PHE A 3 51.15 -27.17 -38.33
CA PHE A 3 50.93 -26.03 -37.44
C PHE A 3 51.32 -24.71 -38.13
N LYS A 4 50.58 -23.62 -37.86
CA LYS A 4 51.22 -22.35 -37.48
C LYS A 4 50.25 -21.34 -36.86
N PHE A 5 50.70 -20.90 -35.69
CA PHE A 5 50.24 -19.83 -34.80
C PHE A 5 50.28 -18.43 -35.44
N VAL A 6 49.79 -17.46 -34.65
CA VAL A 6 50.07 -16.00 -34.67
C VAL A 6 48.98 -15.19 -35.44
N LEU A 7 48.26 -14.19 -34.91
CA LEU A 7 48.61 -13.10 -33.99
C LEU A 7 47.34 -12.55 -33.31
N LEU A 8 47.32 -12.52 -31.97
CA LEU A 8 46.48 -11.62 -31.17
C LEU A 8 47.02 -10.20 -31.36
N ARG A 9 46.20 -9.27 -31.87
CA ARG A 9 46.47 -7.83 -31.75
C ARG A 9 45.51 -7.23 -30.74
N HIS A 10 46.12 -6.71 -29.68
CA HIS A 10 45.58 -5.64 -28.84
C HIS A 10 44.96 -4.55 -29.69
N VAL A 11 43.70 -4.21 -29.38
CA VAL A 11 43.18 -2.86 -29.59
C VAL A 11 42.93 -2.30 -28.20
N GLN A 12 43.64 -1.22 -27.93
CA GLN A 12 43.58 -0.39 -26.73
C GLN A 12 42.17 0.16 -26.52
N ASP A 13 41.80 0.31 -25.25
CA ASP A 13 40.76 1.21 -24.75
C ASP A 13 40.89 2.61 -25.39
N GLU A 14 39.84 3.06 -26.06
CA GLU A 14 39.53 4.48 -26.17
C GLU A 14 38.25 4.73 -25.38
N GLY A 15 38.40 5.45 -24.26
CA GLY A 15 37.33 5.77 -23.33
C GLY A 15 36.30 6.70 -23.96
N THR A 16 35.13 6.16 -24.28
CA THR A 16 33.89 6.94 -24.24
C THR A 16 33.44 7.02 -22.80
N GLU A 17 33.69 8.17 -22.19
CA GLU A 17 33.14 8.58 -20.90
C GLU A 17 31.61 8.53 -20.99
N ASN A 18 31.00 7.43 -20.55
CA ASN A 18 29.57 7.37 -20.29
C ASN A 18 29.29 8.29 -19.10
N LYS A 19 29.09 9.58 -19.38
CA LYS A 19 28.39 10.47 -18.46
C LYS A 19 26.97 9.92 -18.34
N GLY A 20 26.74 9.14 -17.29
CA GLY A 20 25.40 8.72 -16.92
C GLY A 20 24.53 9.97 -16.83
N LEU A 21 23.48 10.03 -17.65
CA LEU A 21 22.40 11.00 -17.47
C LEU A 21 21.74 10.68 -16.13
N MET A 22 22.23 11.27 -15.06
CA MET A 22 21.48 11.40 -13.81
C MET A 22 20.33 12.37 -14.12
N MET A 23 19.11 12.04 -13.72
CA MET A 23 17.92 12.85 -13.99
C MET A 23 17.28 13.19 -12.65
N LYS A 24 16.94 14.45 -12.41
CA LYS A 24 16.34 14.95 -11.17
C LYS A 24 14.83 15.00 -11.27
N HIS A 25 14.15 14.35 -10.33
CA HIS A 25 12.70 14.34 -10.27
C HIS A 25 12.18 15.52 -9.44
N CYS A 26 11.28 16.32 -10.02
CA CYS A 26 10.64 17.41 -9.31
C CYS A 26 9.59 16.88 -8.32
N MET A 27 9.81 17.09 -7.02
CA MET A 27 8.87 16.67 -5.97
C MET A 27 7.55 17.44 -5.96
N ILE A 28 7.46 18.58 -6.68
CA ILE A 28 6.25 19.42 -6.71
C ILE A 28 5.32 19.06 -7.86
N CYS A 29 5.84 18.68 -9.03
CA CYS A 29 5.01 18.44 -10.22
C CYS A 29 5.30 17.13 -10.95
N GLY A 30 6.22 16.31 -10.46
CA GLY A 30 6.51 15.00 -11.05
C GLY A 30 7.34 15.02 -12.33
N ARG A 31 7.78 16.19 -12.80
CA ARG A 31 8.57 16.29 -14.04
C ARG A 31 10.02 15.88 -13.80
N TRP A 32 10.58 15.11 -14.73
CA TRP A 32 12.00 14.80 -14.84
C TRP A 32 12.78 15.97 -15.47
N ASN A 33 13.92 16.30 -14.87
CA ASN A 33 14.79 17.42 -15.25
C ASN A 33 16.24 16.92 -15.34
N GLU A 34 17.09 17.61 -16.10
CA GLU A 34 18.49 17.21 -16.24
C GLU A 34 19.24 17.36 -14.90
N ASP A 35 20.33 16.61 -14.68
CA ASP A 35 21.04 16.64 -13.40
C ASP A 35 21.55 18.04 -13.01
N ASP A 36 21.86 18.89 -13.99
CA ASP A 36 22.35 20.24 -13.77
C ASP A 36 21.23 21.27 -13.58
N ASP A 37 19.96 20.88 -13.75
CA ASP A 37 18.82 21.76 -13.53
C ASP A 37 18.70 22.15 -12.05
N LYS A 38 18.78 23.45 -11.80
CA LYS A 38 18.59 24.05 -10.46
C LYS A 38 17.12 24.23 -10.12
N PHE A 39 16.26 24.31 -11.14
CA PHE A 39 14.83 24.52 -11.03
C PHE A 39 14.10 23.62 -12.02
N CYS A 40 12.93 23.15 -11.63
CA CYS A 40 12.10 22.32 -12.49
C CYS A 40 11.64 23.11 -13.71
N THR A 41 11.93 22.62 -14.91
CA THR A 41 11.52 23.20 -16.20
C THR A 41 9.99 23.25 -16.39
N GLY A 42 9.26 22.40 -15.67
CA GLY A 42 7.80 22.33 -15.70
C GLY A 42 7.06 23.36 -14.83
N CYS A 43 7.45 23.48 -13.55
CA CYS A 43 6.73 24.31 -12.57
C CYS A 43 7.58 25.41 -11.91
N GLY A 44 8.88 25.48 -12.20
CA GLY A 44 9.80 26.49 -11.67
C GLY A 44 10.30 26.26 -10.23
N SER A 45 9.93 25.16 -9.56
CA SER A 45 10.37 24.87 -8.19
C SER A 45 11.85 24.50 -8.11
N SER A 46 12.53 24.85 -7.02
CA SER A 46 13.95 24.47 -6.79
C SER A 46 14.14 22.95 -6.72
N LEU A 47 15.24 22.45 -7.32
CA LEU A 47 15.63 21.04 -7.34
C LEU A 47 16.86 20.72 -6.46
N ALA A 48 17.38 21.70 -5.71
CA ALA A 48 18.53 21.48 -4.84
C ALA A 48 18.16 20.58 -3.64
N GLN A 49 18.88 19.46 -3.48
CA GLN A 49 18.92 18.69 -2.24
C GLN A 49 19.54 19.56 -1.14
N SER A 50 18.82 19.74 -0.04
CA SER A 50 19.38 20.36 1.15
C SER A 50 20.43 19.41 1.75
N GLU A 51 21.71 19.68 1.50
CA GLU A 51 22.80 19.08 2.26
C GLU A 51 22.64 19.50 3.74
N VAL A 52 22.02 18.62 4.54
CA VAL A 52 22.14 18.66 5.99
C VAL A 52 23.47 18.00 6.31
N SER A 53 24.47 18.81 6.65
CA SER A 53 25.69 18.34 7.29
C SER A 53 25.34 17.70 8.63
N ILE A 54 25.29 16.37 8.68
CA ILE A 54 25.15 15.60 9.92
C ILE A 54 26.51 15.63 10.63
N PRO A 55 26.62 16.14 11.87
CA PRO A 55 27.85 15.99 12.66
C PRO A 55 28.08 14.50 12.96
N GLN A 56 29.31 14.05 12.73
CA GLN A 56 29.82 12.71 12.99
C GLN A 56 29.41 12.19 14.40
N PRO A 57 28.77 11.01 14.54
CA PRO A 57 28.36 10.51 15.84
C PRO A 57 29.52 9.84 16.56
N SER A 58 30.07 10.54 17.55
CA SER A 58 30.78 9.93 18.66
C SER A 58 29.80 9.72 19.83
N GLY A 59 29.39 8.49 20.08
CA GLY A 59 28.61 8.10 21.26
C GLY A 59 27.71 6.89 21.04
N GLU A 60 27.98 5.79 21.75
CA GLU A 60 27.19 4.57 21.80
C GLU A 60 25.70 4.84 22.07
N THR A 61 24.81 4.50 21.13
CA THR A 61 23.37 4.68 21.32
C THR A 61 22.74 3.44 21.96
N ASN A 62 22.60 3.48 23.28
CA ASN A 62 21.84 2.50 24.09
C ASN A 62 20.32 2.81 24.03
N VAL A 63 19.65 2.35 22.96
CA VAL A 63 18.21 2.58 22.73
C VAL A 63 17.49 1.26 22.42
N ARG A 64 16.24 1.12 22.90
CA ARG A 64 15.34 -0.03 22.69
C ARG A 64 13.99 0.40 22.14
N VAL A 65 13.42 -0.42 21.26
CA VAL A 65 12.12 -0.15 20.63
C VAL A 65 11.00 -0.85 21.43
N CYS A 66 9.90 -0.14 21.67
CA CYS A 66 8.75 -0.69 22.36
C CYS A 66 7.99 -1.68 21.47
N SER A 67 7.95 -2.96 21.86
CA SER A 67 7.20 -4.00 21.14
C SER A 67 5.69 -3.79 21.11
N SER A 68 5.14 -2.87 21.93
CA SER A 68 3.71 -2.57 21.97
C SER A 68 3.29 -1.36 21.13
N CYS A 69 4.16 -0.38 20.92
CA CYS A 69 3.78 0.86 20.21
C CYS A 69 4.87 1.43 19.29
N GLY A 70 6.02 0.77 19.15
CA GLY A 70 7.10 1.17 18.25
C GLY A 70 7.96 2.36 18.72
N ALA A 71 7.66 2.97 19.87
CA ALA A 71 8.45 4.10 20.36
C ALA A 71 9.89 3.70 20.70
N VAL A 72 10.85 4.56 20.35
CA VAL A 72 12.27 4.41 20.74
C VAL A 72 12.44 4.96 22.15
N ASN A 73 12.92 4.13 23.06
CA ASN A 73 13.12 4.45 24.48
C ASN A 73 14.58 4.17 24.85
N GLU A 74 15.12 4.84 25.86
CA GLU A 74 16.46 4.49 26.36
C GLU A 74 16.47 3.04 26.87
N LEU A 75 17.60 2.35 26.71
CA LEU A 75 17.75 0.96 27.15
C LEU A 75 17.44 0.77 28.65
N SER A 76 17.65 1.83 29.46
CA SER A 76 17.39 1.90 30.90
C SER A 76 15.90 2.12 31.28
N SER A 77 15.06 2.55 30.33
CA SER A 77 13.69 2.99 30.60
C SER A 77 12.78 1.82 30.95
N ARG A 78 12.40 1.60 32.22
CA ARG A 78 11.59 0.43 32.64
C ARG A 78 10.18 0.37 32.01
N PHE A 79 9.62 1.50 31.63
CA PHE A 79 8.34 1.63 30.95
C PHE A 79 8.51 2.48 29.69
N CYS A 80 7.65 2.24 28.70
CA CYS A 80 7.59 3.06 27.50
C CYS A 80 7.15 4.48 27.87
N THR A 81 7.92 5.49 27.48
CA THR A 81 7.57 6.90 27.70
C THR A 81 6.38 7.34 26.86
N ALA A 82 6.11 6.65 25.74
CA ALA A 82 5.00 6.96 24.84
C ALA A 82 3.68 6.28 25.23
N CYS A 83 3.68 4.99 25.60
CA CYS A 83 2.45 4.23 25.86
C CYS A 83 2.30 3.70 27.30
N GLY A 84 3.28 3.93 28.18
CA GLY A 84 3.26 3.53 29.59
C GLY A 84 3.40 2.02 29.86
N LYS A 85 3.47 1.17 28.83
CA LYS A 85 3.63 -0.28 28.99
C LYS A 85 5.05 -0.64 29.43
N PRO A 86 5.24 -1.65 30.29
CA PRO A 86 6.57 -2.12 30.67
C PRO A 86 7.32 -2.61 29.43
N LEU A 87 8.62 -2.36 29.34
CA LEU A 87 9.44 -2.96 28.28
C LEU A 87 10.36 -4.00 28.93
N ASP A 88 10.33 -5.22 28.43
CA ASP A 88 11.01 -6.38 29.01
C ASP A 88 12.52 -6.14 29.14
N ALA A 89 13.10 -6.55 30.28
CA ALA A 89 14.54 -6.49 30.52
C ALA A 89 15.19 -7.82 30.08
N ASP A 90 16.34 -7.74 29.43
CA ASP A 90 17.16 -8.90 29.01
C ASP A 90 17.52 -9.80 30.22
N PRO A 91 17.64 -11.13 30.09
CA PRO A 91 17.78 -12.07 31.19
C PRO A 91 19.23 -12.09 31.68
N GLY A 92 19.56 -11.11 32.52
CA GLY A 92 20.89 -10.93 33.10
C GLY A 92 20.86 -10.44 34.54
N THR A 93 19.89 -10.88 35.35
CA THR A 93 19.96 -10.69 36.80
C THR A 93 19.17 -11.77 37.53
N VAL A 94 19.88 -12.82 37.98
CA VAL A 94 19.39 -13.65 39.08
C VAL A 94 19.54 -12.83 40.35
N THR A 95 18.45 -12.24 40.83
CA THR A 95 18.33 -11.92 42.26
C THR A 95 17.41 -12.96 42.87
N ARG A 96 18.06 -13.98 43.42
CA ARG A 96 17.51 -14.85 44.44
C ARG A 96 17.33 -13.99 45.69
N SER A 97 16.12 -13.93 46.24
CA SER A 97 15.94 -13.70 47.68
C SER A 97 14.67 -14.40 48.13
N SER A 98 14.92 -15.52 48.81
CA SER A 98 13.98 -16.24 49.65
C SER A 98 13.66 -15.41 50.90
N ASP A 99 12.41 -15.50 51.32
CA ASP A 99 11.89 -15.53 52.70
C ASP A 99 12.51 -14.61 53.76
N HIS A 100 11.68 -13.69 54.26
CA HIS A 100 11.51 -13.57 55.71
C HIS A 100 10.08 -13.18 56.08
N ASP A 101 9.43 -14.15 56.72
CA ASP A 101 8.19 -14.08 57.46
C ASP A 101 8.41 -13.28 58.77
N ALA A 102 7.46 -12.41 59.13
CA ALA A 102 7.20 -11.99 60.51
C ALA A 102 5.83 -11.29 60.61
N ALA A 103 4.89 -12.02 61.17
CA ALA A 103 3.53 -11.64 61.52
C ALA A 103 3.42 -10.44 62.48
N GLN A 104 2.31 -9.71 62.38
CA GLN A 104 1.59 -9.20 63.55
C GLN A 104 0.10 -9.47 63.43
N THR A 105 -0.38 -10.22 64.42
CA THR A 105 -1.74 -10.64 64.73
C THR A 105 -2.53 -9.55 65.45
N SER A 106 -3.82 -9.43 65.15
CA SER A 106 -4.84 -9.05 66.15
C SER A 106 -6.19 -9.73 65.87
N VAL A 107 -6.62 -10.50 66.87
CA VAL A 107 -7.88 -11.25 67.08
C VAL A 107 -9.14 -10.34 67.06
N MET A 108 -10.40 -10.76 66.84
CA MET A 108 -11.16 -11.85 67.49
C MET A 108 -12.60 -12.01 66.90
N SER A 109 -13.09 -13.26 66.80
CA SER A 109 -14.48 -13.80 67.00
C SER A 109 -15.72 -13.24 66.23
N ALA A 110 -16.80 -13.97 65.84
CA ALA A 110 -17.24 -15.37 65.89
C ALA A 110 -18.49 -15.60 64.96
N PHE A 111 -18.63 -16.84 64.48
CA PHE A 111 -19.72 -17.63 63.82
C PHE A 111 -21.24 -17.31 64.01
N PRO A 112 -22.22 -18.05 63.40
CA PRO A 112 -22.29 -18.81 62.11
C PRO A 112 -23.68 -18.64 61.37
N MET A 113 -23.92 -19.36 60.25
CA MET A 113 -25.06 -20.29 60.08
C MET A 113 -25.11 -21.01 58.70
N SER A 114 -25.08 -22.35 58.79
CA SER A 114 -25.89 -23.37 58.11
C SER A 114 -25.89 -23.54 56.57
N ALA A 115 -25.47 -24.74 56.17
CA ALA A 115 -25.66 -25.40 54.88
C ALA A 115 -26.55 -26.64 55.06
N VAL A 116 -27.38 -27.00 54.07
CA VAL A 116 -27.83 -28.39 53.78
C VAL A 116 -28.44 -28.49 52.34
N PRO A 117 -28.72 -29.66 51.72
CA PRO A 117 -27.81 -30.45 50.85
C PRO A 117 -28.50 -31.02 49.56
N LEU A 118 -27.83 -31.88 48.75
CA LEU A 118 -28.28 -33.22 48.23
C LEU A 118 -27.34 -33.74 47.06
N PRO A 119 -27.40 -35.02 46.59
CA PRO A 119 -26.26 -35.93 46.78
C PRO A 119 -25.93 -36.90 45.61
N SER A 120 -24.97 -37.79 45.88
CA SER A 120 -24.83 -39.20 45.44
C SER A 120 -24.55 -39.60 43.98
N ALA A 121 -23.31 -40.07 43.78
CA ALA A 121 -22.99 -41.17 42.87
C ALA A 121 -22.94 -42.52 43.64
N PRO A 122 -23.04 -43.67 42.95
CA PRO A 122 -22.45 -44.93 43.43
C PRO A 122 -21.39 -45.49 42.46
N ALA A 123 -20.37 -46.12 43.05
CA ALA A 123 -19.32 -46.95 42.43
C ALA A 123 -19.64 -48.47 42.66
N PRO A 124 -18.70 -49.43 42.50
CA PRO A 124 -17.90 -49.89 41.36
C PRO A 124 -18.11 -51.41 41.06
N ILE A 125 -17.45 -51.98 40.04
CA ILE A 125 -17.24 -53.44 39.93
C ILE A 125 -15.78 -53.74 39.54
N ALA A 126 -15.19 -54.69 40.26
CA ALA A 126 -13.82 -55.18 40.14
C ALA A 126 -13.73 -56.55 39.42
N GLY A 127 -12.55 -56.86 38.87
CA GLY A 127 -12.11 -58.18 38.42
C GLY A 127 -11.16 -58.05 37.22
N GLY A 128 -9.97 -58.65 37.13
CA GLY A 128 -9.27 -59.62 37.97
C GLY A 128 -7.79 -59.69 37.55
N ALA A 129 -7.00 -60.39 38.36
CA ALA A 129 -5.55 -60.47 38.32
C ALA A 129 -4.97 -61.30 37.15
N THR A 130 -3.74 -60.98 36.73
CA THR A 130 -2.64 -61.96 36.57
C THR A 130 -1.28 -61.26 36.62
N THR A 131 -0.32 -61.99 37.20
CA THR A 131 1.02 -61.59 37.64
C THR A 131 2.11 -61.89 36.60
N SER A 132 3.14 -61.04 36.49
CA SER A 132 4.53 -61.48 36.27
C SER A 132 5.56 -60.39 36.60
N SER A 133 6.69 -60.86 37.09
CA SER A 133 7.74 -60.21 37.88
C SER A 133 8.96 -59.73 37.06
N VAL A 134 9.40 -58.48 37.30
CA VAL A 134 10.76 -57.93 37.66
C VAL A 134 12.01 -58.64 37.06
N PRO A 135 13.07 -57.95 36.53
CA PRO A 135 13.81 -56.86 37.20
C PRO A 135 14.37 -55.65 36.39
N ALA A 136 14.54 -54.53 37.10
CA ALA A 136 15.51 -53.44 36.87
C ALA A 136 16.87 -53.81 37.53
N PRO A 137 18.06 -53.19 37.28
CA PRO A 137 18.26 -51.73 37.08
C PRO A 137 19.43 -51.30 36.14
N ALA A 138 19.50 -49.99 35.82
CA ALA A 138 20.78 -49.25 35.65
C ALA A 138 20.56 -47.72 35.71
N SER A 139 21.35 -47.05 36.54
CA SER A 139 21.36 -45.60 36.81
C SER A 139 21.86 -44.74 35.63
N PRO A 140 21.49 -43.45 35.57
CA PRO A 140 22.08 -42.50 34.62
C PRO A 140 23.39 -41.89 35.11
N THR A 141 24.35 -41.81 34.20
CA THR A 141 25.70 -41.21 34.31
C THR A 141 25.65 -39.69 34.46
N GLN A 142 26.58 -39.15 35.27
CA GLN A 142 26.79 -37.73 35.57
C GLN A 142 27.19 -36.89 34.34
N PRO A 143 26.90 -35.57 34.31
CA PRO A 143 27.43 -34.66 33.30
C PRO A 143 28.88 -34.22 33.61
N ILE A 144 29.67 -34.16 32.54
CA ILE A 144 31.06 -33.66 32.49
C ILE A 144 31.10 -32.15 32.70
N GLN A 145 31.98 -31.68 33.59
CA GLN A 145 32.27 -30.26 33.81
C GLN A 145 33.26 -29.74 32.75
N ILE A 146 32.90 -28.65 32.07
CA ILE A 146 33.79 -27.91 31.15
C ILE A 146 34.26 -26.64 31.89
N PRO A 147 35.57 -26.33 31.93
CA PRO A 147 36.07 -25.14 32.61
C PRO A 147 35.69 -23.86 31.86
N VAL A 148 35.10 -22.89 32.58
CA VAL A 148 34.79 -21.55 32.09
C VAL A 148 36.06 -20.71 32.08
N LEU A 149 36.46 -20.23 30.90
CA LEU A 149 37.49 -19.20 30.74
C LEU A 149 36.88 -17.82 31.06
N THR A 150 37.45 -17.11 32.02
CA THR A 150 37.09 -15.73 32.38
C THR A 150 37.68 -14.73 31.37
N PRO A 151 36.91 -13.76 30.86
CA PRO A 151 37.45 -12.65 30.08
C PRO A 151 38.12 -11.59 30.99
N PRO A 152 39.13 -10.85 30.49
CA PRO A 152 39.82 -9.82 31.26
C PRO A 152 38.96 -8.56 31.44
N ARG A 153 39.01 -8.00 32.65
CA ARG A 153 38.36 -6.75 33.08
C ARG A 153 39.02 -5.53 32.42
N PRO A 154 38.27 -4.60 31.79
CA PRO A 154 38.82 -3.33 31.32
C PRO A 154 39.22 -2.42 32.49
N ALA A 155 40.35 -1.73 32.32
CA ALA A 155 40.84 -0.72 33.27
C ALA A 155 40.00 0.57 33.19
N ALA A 156 39.74 1.16 34.35
CA ALA A 156 39.06 2.46 34.46
C ALA A 156 39.98 3.61 34.01
N PRO A 157 39.46 4.66 33.35
CA PRO A 157 40.25 5.84 33.01
C PRO A 157 40.43 6.76 34.21
N THR A 158 41.64 7.32 34.33
CA THR A 158 42.03 8.40 35.25
C THR A 158 41.40 9.74 34.85
N PRO A 159 41.07 10.63 35.79
CA PRO A 159 40.56 11.96 35.48
C PRO A 159 41.69 12.89 35.02
N VAL A 160 41.48 13.61 33.93
CA VAL A 160 42.36 14.70 33.48
C VAL A 160 41.76 16.02 33.94
N SER A 161 42.60 16.82 34.58
CA SER A 161 42.31 18.15 35.12
C SER A 161 41.86 19.14 34.04
N ALA A 162 40.93 20.03 34.43
CA ALA A 162 40.56 21.22 33.69
C ALA A 162 41.68 22.27 33.74
N ASP A 163 41.91 22.96 32.62
CA ASP A 163 42.59 24.26 32.60
C ASP A 163 41.61 25.30 31.99
N PRO A 164 41.47 26.50 32.58
CA PRO A 164 40.51 27.51 32.16
C PRO A 164 41.21 28.63 31.40
N ASP A 165 40.84 28.89 30.14
CA ASP A 165 41.07 30.21 29.52
C ASP A 165 40.22 30.35 28.25
N ASP A 166 39.09 31.06 28.37
CA ASP A 166 38.54 31.83 27.25
C ASP A 166 37.72 33.01 27.80
N PRO A 167 38.05 34.27 27.46
CA PRO A 167 37.23 35.41 27.82
C PRO A 167 36.13 35.66 26.79
N ALA A 168 34.95 35.97 27.30
CA ALA A 168 33.77 36.35 26.55
C ALA A 168 33.87 37.71 25.82
N ALA A 169 33.05 37.83 24.77
CA ALA A 169 32.12 38.95 24.49
C ALA A 169 32.34 39.84 23.24
N MET A 170 31.29 39.89 22.40
CA MET A 170 30.56 41.04 21.80
C MET A 170 30.17 40.75 20.33
N SER A 171 28.90 40.52 19.98
CA SER A 171 27.70 41.39 19.92
C SER A 171 27.45 42.08 18.56
N SER A 172 26.41 41.56 17.89
CA SER A 172 25.30 42.23 17.17
C SER A 172 25.53 43.44 16.25
N THR A 173 25.08 43.31 14.99
CA THR A 173 23.89 44.00 14.42
C THR A 173 23.85 43.85 12.88
N ASN A 174 22.70 43.44 12.31
CA ASN A 174 22.05 43.99 11.10
C ASN A 174 20.95 43.05 10.57
N THR A 175 19.71 43.23 11.05
CA THR A 175 18.51 42.59 10.48
C THR A 175 17.39 43.63 10.37
N GLU A 176 17.48 44.57 9.43
CA GLU A 176 16.34 45.46 9.14
C GLU A 176 16.19 45.90 7.67
N ALA A 177 17.05 45.45 6.74
CA ALA A 177 16.94 45.85 5.33
C ALA A 177 16.22 44.82 4.43
N LYS A 178 16.03 43.58 4.89
CA LYS A 178 15.54 42.47 4.03
C LYS A 178 14.00 42.42 3.93
N ASN A 179 13.27 42.88 4.96
CA ASN A 179 11.82 42.71 5.03
C ASN A 179 11.03 43.69 4.14
N ARG A 180 11.56 44.88 3.84
CA ARG A 180 10.85 45.85 2.98
C ARG A 180 10.85 45.45 1.50
N ARG A 181 11.89 44.73 1.03
CA ARG A 181 11.94 44.19 -0.34
C ARG A 181 10.99 43.01 -0.53
N PHE A 182 10.84 42.14 0.46
CA PHE A 182 9.91 41.01 0.39
C PHE A 182 8.44 41.46 0.34
N VAL A 183 8.06 42.46 1.15
CA VAL A 183 6.68 42.97 1.16
C VAL A 183 6.30 43.64 -0.17
N LEU A 184 7.22 44.39 -0.81
CA LEU A 184 6.95 45.02 -2.10
C LEU A 184 6.80 44.00 -3.24
N ILE A 185 7.55 42.90 -3.21
CA ILE A 185 7.44 41.82 -4.19
C ILE A 185 6.09 41.10 -4.06
N ILE A 186 5.65 40.81 -2.83
CA ILE A 186 4.36 40.16 -2.58
C ILE A 186 3.20 41.04 -3.08
N VAL A 187 3.23 42.34 -2.79
CA VAL A 187 2.19 43.28 -3.26
C VAL A 187 2.15 43.36 -4.78
N ALA A 188 3.31 43.39 -5.45
CA ALA A 188 3.36 43.41 -6.91
C ALA A 188 2.79 42.12 -7.55
N VAL A 189 3.07 40.95 -6.95
CA VAL A 189 2.55 39.65 -7.40
C VAL A 189 1.03 39.57 -7.23
N VAL A 190 0.50 40.05 -6.09
CA VAL A 190 -0.95 40.06 -5.83
C VAL A 190 -1.68 40.97 -6.84
N VAL A 191 -1.11 42.14 -7.16
CA VAL A 191 -1.68 43.05 -8.17
C VAL A 191 -1.64 42.42 -9.57
N ALA A 192 -0.55 41.72 -9.93
CA ALA A 192 -0.45 41.03 -11.21
C ALA A 192 -1.49 39.90 -11.34
N ILE A 193 -1.69 39.10 -10.28
CA ILE A 193 -2.70 38.03 -10.26
C ILE A 193 -4.11 38.61 -10.39
N ALA A 194 -4.42 39.72 -9.71
CA ALA A 194 -5.71 40.39 -9.83
C ALA A 194 -5.98 40.91 -11.26
N LEU A 195 -4.96 41.41 -11.95
CA LEU A 195 -5.06 41.85 -13.35
C LEU A 195 -5.26 40.67 -14.33
N VAL A 196 -4.63 39.52 -14.06
CA VAL A 196 -4.82 38.31 -14.88
C VAL A 196 -6.23 37.74 -14.70
N ILE A 197 -6.72 37.64 -13.46
CA ILE A 197 -8.07 37.13 -13.17
C ILE A 197 -9.14 38.03 -13.80
N SER A 198 -8.99 39.35 -13.69
CA SER A 198 -9.91 40.30 -14.32
C SER A 198 -9.87 40.23 -15.85
N GLY A 199 -8.70 40.04 -16.45
CA GLY A 199 -8.57 39.79 -17.90
C GLY A 199 -9.28 38.50 -18.36
N VAL A 200 -9.14 37.40 -17.61
CA VAL A 200 -9.77 36.11 -17.93
C VAL A 200 -11.30 36.18 -17.79
N LEU A 201 -11.82 36.87 -16.77
CA LEU A 201 -13.27 37.04 -16.58
C LEU A 201 -13.91 37.90 -17.68
N VAL A 202 -13.24 38.97 -18.13
CA VAL A 202 -13.71 39.79 -19.26
C VAL A 202 -13.68 39.00 -20.57
N TRP A 203 -12.65 38.17 -20.78
CA TRP A 203 -12.57 37.31 -21.97
C TRP A 203 -13.68 36.25 -21.99
N ARG A 204 -14.00 35.63 -20.85
CA ARG A 204 -15.07 34.63 -20.72
C ARG A 204 -16.46 35.21 -20.90
N SER A 205 -16.72 36.43 -20.42
CA SER A 205 -18.02 37.09 -20.57
C SER A 205 -18.28 37.54 -22.01
N ASN A 206 -17.23 37.89 -22.75
CA ASN A 206 -17.35 38.32 -24.14
C ASN A 206 -17.51 37.16 -25.13
N ASN A 207 -17.14 35.93 -24.73
CA ASN A 207 -17.23 34.73 -25.57
C ASN A 207 -18.50 33.90 -25.33
N SER A 208 -19.43 34.38 -24.49
CA SER A 208 -20.71 33.72 -24.17
C SER A 208 -21.89 34.44 -24.82
N LYS A 209 -21.92 34.50 -26.15
CA LYS A 209 -23.13 34.83 -26.93
C LYS A 209 -23.15 33.98 -28.18
N ASP A 210 -23.79 32.82 -28.09
CA ASP A 210 -24.81 32.37 -29.04
C ASP A 210 -25.14 30.90 -28.75
N SER A 211 -26.39 30.65 -28.32
CA SER A 211 -27.26 29.54 -28.80
C SER A 211 -28.27 29.10 -27.73
N GLN A 212 -29.45 29.70 -27.76
CA GLN A 212 -30.74 29.04 -27.58
C GLN A 212 -31.85 30.03 -28.02
N PRO A 213 -33.11 29.61 -28.25
CA PRO A 213 -33.66 28.25 -28.30
C PRO A 213 -34.61 28.01 -29.50
N GLN A 214 -35.13 26.80 -29.67
CA GLN A 214 -36.59 26.64 -29.83
C GLN A 214 -37.09 25.21 -29.60
N THR A 215 -37.98 25.12 -28.62
CA THR A 215 -38.97 24.06 -28.39
C THR A 215 -40.08 24.16 -29.44
N ALA A 216 -40.50 23.04 -30.04
CA ALA A 216 -41.81 22.94 -30.69
C ALA A 216 -42.31 21.48 -30.74
N THR A 217 -43.40 21.26 -30.02
CA THR A 217 -44.36 20.14 -30.14
C THR A 217 -45.19 20.30 -31.41
N VAL A 218 -45.38 19.28 -32.26
CA VAL A 218 -46.66 19.09 -32.99
C VAL A 218 -46.90 17.63 -33.42
N THR A 219 -48.15 17.20 -33.19
CA THR A 219 -48.87 16.01 -33.65
C THR A 219 -49.20 16.02 -35.16
N SER A 220 -49.38 14.82 -35.70
CA SER A 220 -49.85 14.38 -37.03
C SER A 220 -50.86 15.25 -37.81
N SER A 221 -50.74 15.26 -39.16
CA SER A 221 -51.85 15.10 -40.13
C SER A 221 -51.35 15.02 -41.58
N ALA A 222 -52.19 14.46 -42.45
CA ALA A 222 -51.87 13.76 -43.70
C ALA A 222 -52.08 14.55 -45.01
N THR A 223 -51.62 13.92 -46.11
CA THR A 223 -52.23 13.85 -47.46
C THR A 223 -51.58 14.64 -48.62
N ALA A 224 -50.90 13.86 -49.47
CA ALA A 224 -50.94 13.74 -50.93
C ALA A 224 -50.75 14.92 -51.92
N ASN A 225 -49.83 14.64 -52.86
CA ASN A 225 -49.93 14.67 -54.33
C ASN A 225 -49.13 15.70 -55.16
N SER A 226 -48.25 15.11 -55.99
CA SER A 226 -47.97 15.37 -57.41
C SER A 226 -47.27 16.67 -57.83
N ASP A 227 -46.03 16.56 -58.35
CA ASP A 227 -45.83 16.50 -59.81
C ASP A 227 -44.37 16.23 -60.26
N LYS A 228 -44.27 15.56 -61.40
CA LYS A 228 -43.05 15.09 -62.08
C LYS A 228 -42.24 16.23 -62.73
N LYS A 229 -40.90 16.08 -62.77
CA LYS A 229 -40.13 16.12 -64.05
C LYS A 229 -38.70 15.56 -63.92
N ASN A 230 -38.41 14.65 -64.86
CA ASN A 230 -37.14 13.98 -65.14
C ASN A 230 -36.03 14.93 -65.60
N ALA A 231 -34.78 14.63 -65.23
CA ALA A 231 -33.66 14.44 -66.16
C ALA A 231 -32.46 13.84 -65.41
N GLY A 232 -31.95 12.72 -65.88
CA GLY A 232 -31.01 11.88 -65.16
C GLY A 232 -29.54 12.33 -65.22
N LYS A 233 -28.79 11.88 -64.21
CA LYS A 233 -27.41 11.43 -64.39
C LYS A 233 -27.10 10.34 -63.36
N LYS A 234 -26.73 9.18 -63.92
CA LYS A 234 -26.26 7.94 -63.31
C LYS A 234 -25.21 8.16 -62.20
N PRO A 235 -25.38 7.62 -60.98
CA PRO A 235 -24.26 7.33 -60.11
C PRO A 235 -23.85 5.86 -60.23
N GLU A 236 -22.55 5.70 -60.05
CA GLU A 236 -21.77 4.48 -60.13
C GLU A 236 -22.14 3.49 -59.02
N LYS A 237 -21.97 2.21 -59.33
CA LYS A 237 -22.34 1.05 -58.53
C LYS A 237 -21.11 0.61 -57.74
N SER A 238 -21.16 0.63 -56.40
CA SER A 238 -20.39 -0.28 -55.54
C SER A 238 -20.76 -0.11 -54.05
N PRO A 239 -20.51 -1.12 -53.20
CA PRO A 239 -21.58 -1.90 -52.60
C PRO A 239 -21.85 -1.51 -51.15
N ALA A 240 -23.05 -1.87 -50.69
CA ALA A 240 -23.42 -1.90 -49.28
C ALA A 240 -22.30 -2.56 -48.44
N ALA A 241 -21.60 -1.74 -47.65
CA ALA A 241 -20.78 -2.22 -46.56
C ALA A 241 -21.72 -2.72 -45.47
N LYS A 242 -21.95 -4.02 -45.55
CA LYS A 242 -22.48 -4.90 -44.51
C LYS A 242 -21.97 -4.45 -43.14
N ALA A 243 -22.89 -4.15 -42.24
CA ALA A 243 -22.61 -3.96 -40.83
C ALA A 243 -21.71 -5.12 -40.35
N SER A 244 -20.53 -4.78 -39.84
CA SER A 244 -19.62 -5.73 -39.20
C SER A 244 -20.17 -6.07 -37.82
N GLY A 245 -21.25 -6.85 -37.80
CA GLY A 245 -21.68 -7.59 -36.62
C GLY A 245 -20.77 -8.80 -36.44
N SER A 246 -19.75 -8.66 -35.59
CA SER A 246 -19.17 -9.74 -34.77
C SER A 246 -18.08 -9.14 -33.86
N ALA A 247 -18.45 -8.18 -33.01
CA ALA A 247 -17.82 -8.20 -31.69
C ALA A 247 -18.33 -9.49 -31.05
N SER A 248 -17.44 -10.45 -30.85
CA SER A 248 -17.76 -11.83 -30.46
C SER A 248 -18.79 -11.84 -29.31
N SER A 249 -19.82 -12.68 -29.43
CA SER A 249 -20.78 -12.93 -28.34
C SER A 249 -20.07 -13.25 -27.01
N ASP A 250 -18.86 -13.80 -27.09
CA ASP A 250 -17.99 -14.06 -25.95
C ASP A 250 -17.59 -12.77 -25.23
N THR A 251 -17.10 -11.75 -25.96
CA THR A 251 -16.73 -10.44 -25.39
C THR A 251 -17.93 -9.74 -24.74
N ALA A 252 -19.10 -9.78 -25.37
CA ALA A 252 -20.32 -9.14 -24.84
C ALA A 252 -20.81 -9.77 -23.53
N SER A 253 -20.52 -11.06 -23.29
CA SER A 253 -20.84 -11.73 -22.02
C SER A 253 -19.87 -11.38 -20.89
N ARG A 254 -18.71 -10.81 -21.23
CA ARG A 254 -17.58 -10.53 -20.34
C ARG A 254 -17.37 -9.03 -20.07
N VAL A 255 -18.24 -8.18 -20.59
CA VAL A 255 -18.24 -6.72 -20.36
C VAL A 255 -19.50 -6.35 -19.59
N LEU A 256 -19.35 -5.67 -18.47
CA LEU A 256 -20.45 -5.22 -17.62
C LEU A 256 -21.18 -4.04 -18.26
N ASP A 257 -22.46 -3.87 -17.90
CA ASP A 257 -23.22 -2.70 -18.33
C ASP A 257 -22.70 -1.45 -17.61
N LYS A 258 -22.10 -0.52 -18.35
CA LYS A 258 -21.48 0.68 -17.76
C LYS A 258 -22.51 1.54 -17.03
N GLN A 259 -23.70 1.73 -17.58
CA GLN A 259 -24.72 2.60 -16.96
C GLN A 259 -25.20 2.04 -15.62
N VAL A 260 -25.40 0.72 -15.53
CA VAL A 260 -25.78 0.06 -14.28
C VAL A 260 -24.64 0.14 -13.26
N MET A 261 -23.41 -0.10 -13.70
CA MET A 261 -22.25 -0.06 -12.81
C MET A 261 -21.93 1.36 -12.32
N ASP A 262 -21.96 2.37 -13.19
CA ASP A 262 -21.78 3.78 -12.83
C ASP A 262 -22.82 4.18 -11.78
N ALA A 263 -24.10 3.86 -11.99
CA ALA A 263 -25.15 4.16 -11.02
C ALA A 263 -24.92 3.53 -9.63
N ILE A 264 -24.30 2.35 -9.58
CA ILE A 264 -23.89 1.72 -8.31
C ILE A 264 -22.75 2.50 -7.67
N VAL A 265 -21.67 2.78 -8.41
CA VAL A 265 -20.48 3.45 -7.88
C VAL A 265 -20.78 4.89 -7.47
N ASP A 266 -21.55 5.63 -8.28
CA ASP A 266 -21.88 7.04 -8.06
C ASP A 266 -22.71 7.28 -6.81
N THR A 267 -23.43 6.26 -6.32
CA THR A 267 -24.11 6.33 -5.02
C THR A 267 -23.12 6.58 -3.86
N TYR A 268 -21.85 6.21 -4.04
CA TYR A 268 -20.77 6.36 -3.06
C TYR A 268 -19.84 7.54 -3.36
N ASN A 269 -20.01 8.20 -4.51
CA ASN A 269 -19.29 9.44 -4.88
C ASN A 269 -20.11 10.66 -4.47
N SER A 270 -20.29 10.88 -3.16
CA SER A 270 -21.07 12.01 -2.64
C SER A 270 -20.43 12.65 -1.41
N GLY A 271 -20.60 13.97 -1.28
CA GLY A 271 -20.00 14.75 -0.20
C GLY A 271 -18.47 14.69 -0.26
N SER A 272 -17.84 14.17 0.79
CA SER A 272 -16.40 13.92 0.88
C SER A 272 -15.99 12.50 0.49
N GLY A 273 -16.95 11.62 0.16
CA GLY A 273 -16.68 10.23 -0.21
C GLY A 273 -16.34 10.08 -1.68
N SER A 274 -15.32 9.28 -1.97
CA SER A 274 -14.94 8.87 -3.32
C SER A 274 -14.79 7.36 -3.40
N ALA A 275 -15.17 6.78 -4.53
CA ALA A 275 -14.97 5.37 -4.85
C ALA A 275 -14.42 5.22 -6.28
N ALA A 276 -13.51 4.27 -6.45
CA ALA A 276 -13.03 3.81 -7.74
C ALA A 276 -13.17 2.29 -7.83
N VAL A 277 -13.75 1.81 -8.92
CA VAL A 277 -14.00 0.39 -9.14
C VAL A 277 -13.49 -0.03 -10.50
N SER A 278 -12.72 -1.12 -10.51
CA SER A 278 -12.25 -1.77 -11.73
C SER A 278 -12.56 -3.26 -11.71
N VAL A 279 -13.01 -3.77 -12.85
CA VAL A 279 -13.28 -5.19 -13.07
C VAL A 279 -12.56 -5.64 -14.33
N MET A 280 -11.70 -6.65 -14.19
CA MET A 280 -10.94 -7.22 -15.30
C MET A 280 -11.10 -8.74 -15.34
N THR A 281 -11.20 -9.33 -16.53
CA THR A 281 -11.07 -10.78 -16.64
C THR A 281 -9.61 -11.21 -16.60
N SER A 282 -9.36 -12.48 -16.32
CA SER A 282 -8.01 -13.05 -16.13
C SER A 282 -7.06 -12.89 -17.34
N ASP A 283 -7.58 -12.66 -18.54
CA ASP A 283 -6.84 -12.36 -19.77
C ASP A 283 -6.67 -10.85 -20.02
N ASN A 284 -6.81 -10.00 -18.99
CA ASN A 284 -6.66 -8.54 -19.03
C ASN A 284 -7.73 -7.78 -19.83
N LEU A 285 -8.84 -8.40 -20.22
CA LEU A 285 -9.97 -7.61 -20.74
C LEU A 285 -10.57 -6.79 -19.60
N LYS A 286 -10.46 -5.47 -19.72
CA LYS A 286 -11.14 -4.49 -18.89
C LYS A 286 -12.64 -4.56 -19.15
N SER A 287 -13.37 -5.18 -18.23
CA SER A 287 -14.82 -5.32 -18.30
C SER A 287 -15.54 -4.05 -17.87
N TYR A 288 -14.99 -3.34 -16.87
CA TYR A 288 -15.55 -2.11 -16.34
C TYR A 288 -14.46 -1.33 -15.61
N SER A 289 -14.52 -0.02 -15.75
CA SER A 289 -13.76 0.97 -14.98
C SER A 289 -14.71 2.13 -14.71
N SER A 290 -14.89 2.50 -13.44
CA SER A 290 -15.63 3.70 -13.05
C SER A 290 -14.91 4.98 -13.50
N ASP A 291 -15.57 6.12 -13.41
CA ASP A 291 -14.97 7.40 -13.83
C ASP A 291 -13.71 7.78 -13.01
N ASN A 292 -13.64 7.38 -11.74
CA ASN A 292 -12.45 7.56 -10.88
C ASN A 292 -11.42 6.44 -11.02
N ALA A 293 -11.62 5.45 -11.90
CA ALA A 293 -10.84 4.21 -11.89
C ALA A 293 -9.36 4.39 -12.18
N SER A 294 -9.01 5.44 -12.92
CA SER A 294 -7.65 5.84 -13.28
C SER A 294 -7.08 6.93 -12.38
N TYR A 295 -7.79 7.38 -11.35
CA TYR A 295 -7.25 8.36 -10.41
C TYR A 295 -6.36 7.68 -9.38
N SER A 296 -5.21 8.30 -9.10
CA SER A 296 -4.34 7.94 -7.99
C SER A 296 -5.03 8.25 -6.65
N MET A 297 -5.44 7.20 -5.94
CA MET A 297 -6.04 7.20 -4.61
C MET A 297 -5.11 6.54 -3.59
N SER A 298 -5.41 6.63 -2.30
CA SER A 298 -4.66 5.90 -1.26
C SER A 298 -4.56 4.40 -1.60
N ALA A 299 -3.36 3.82 -1.53
CA ALA A 299 -3.11 2.40 -1.78
C ALA A 299 -3.17 1.58 -0.49
N ALA A 300 -4.24 1.72 0.29
CA ALA A 300 -4.35 1.03 1.56
C ALA A 300 -4.37 -0.48 1.30
N GLY A 301 -3.48 -1.24 1.95
CA GLY A 301 -3.46 -2.70 1.85
C GLY A 301 -3.03 -3.28 0.50
N LEU A 302 -2.35 -2.51 -0.36
CA LEU A 302 -1.83 -3.01 -1.63
C LEU A 302 -0.44 -3.64 -1.46
N TYR A 303 -0.37 -4.96 -1.28
CA TYR A 303 0.90 -5.72 -1.11
C TYR A 303 1.40 -6.41 -2.38
N LEU A 304 0.69 -6.25 -3.49
CA LEU A 304 1.04 -6.85 -4.79
C LEU A 304 2.37 -6.32 -5.37
N PRO A 305 2.68 -5.01 -5.31
CA PRO A 305 3.87 -4.45 -5.95
C PRO A 305 5.19 -5.13 -5.56
N PRO A 306 5.59 -5.23 -4.27
CA PRO A 306 6.86 -5.88 -3.91
C PRO A 306 6.88 -7.37 -4.26
N TRP A 307 5.73 -8.05 -4.25
CA TRP A 307 5.64 -9.46 -4.65
C TRP A 307 5.87 -9.64 -6.15
N LEU A 308 5.26 -8.80 -6.98
CA LEU A 308 5.40 -8.85 -8.43
C LEU A 308 6.78 -8.38 -8.90
N ALA A 309 7.34 -7.35 -8.26
CA ALA A 309 8.70 -6.90 -8.51
C ALA A 309 9.73 -8.01 -8.23
N TYR A 310 9.60 -8.74 -7.11
CA TYR A 310 10.40 -9.95 -6.84
C TYR A 310 10.34 -10.92 -8.02
N TYR A 311 9.12 -11.17 -8.50
CA TYR A 311 8.85 -12.17 -9.52
C TYR A 311 9.64 -11.92 -10.79
N ASP A 312 9.77 -10.67 -11.22
CA ASP A 312 10.50 -10.31 -12.42
C ASP A 312 12.02 -10.37 -12.24
N VAL A 313 12.51 -10.09 -11.03
CA VAL A 313 13.94 -10.19 -10.69
C VAL A 313 14.39 -11.65 -10.60
N VAL A 314 13.57 -12.52 -9.99
CA VAL A 314 13.98 -13.89 -9.61
C VAL A 314 13.38 -14.97 -10.51
N GLY A 315 12.26 -14.70 -11.17
CA GLY A 315 11.55 -15.64 -12.04
C GLY A 315 10.66 -16.65 -11.33
N GLY A 316 10.24 -16.36 -10.08
CA GLY A 316 9.37 -17.23 -9.28
C GLY A 316 8.84 -16.56 -8.02
N SER A 317 7.94 -17.23 -7.30
CA SER A 317 7.38 -16.70 -6.05
C SER A 317 8.45 -16.56 -4.95
N PRO A 318 8.37 -15.53 -4.11
CA PRO A 318 9.13 -15.47 -2.87
C PRO A 318 8.97 -16.73 -2.02
N ALA A 319 10.09 -17.42 -1.77
CA ALA A 319 10.13 -18.62 -0.93
C ALA A 319 10.24 -18.28 0.57
N GLY A 320 10.11 -19.29 1.44
CA GLY A 320 10.23 -19.11 2.88
C GLY A 320 9.07 -18.32 3.49
N GLY A 321 9.35 -17.52 4.50
CA GLY A 321 8.32 -16.76 5.24
C GLY A 321 7.63 -15.64 4.45
N TYR A 322 8.08 -15.32 3.22
CA TYR A 322 7.55 -14.19 2.44
C TYR A 322 6.11 -14.38 1.96
N GLN A 323 5.55 -15.59 2.03
CA GLN A 323 4.13 -15.79 1.75
C GLN A 323 3.23 -14.88 2.63
N SER A 324 3.68 -14.49 3.83
CA SER A 324 2.95 -13.58 4.72
C SER A 324 2.72 -12.18 4.14
N VAL A 325 3.53 -11.76 3.15
CA VAL A 325 3.28 -10.52 2.37
C VAL A 325 1.87 -10.56 1.77
N LEU A 326 1.49 -11.71 1.19
CA LEU A 326 0.17 -11.90 0.60
C LEU A 326 -0.82 -12.64 1.51
N SER A 327 -0.40 -13.51 2.42
CA SER A 327 -1.34 -14.27 3.25
C SER A 327 -1.74 -13.57 4.56
N SER A 328 -1.09 -12.48 4.93
CA SER A 328 -1.45 -11.74 6.14
C SER A 328 -1.17 -10.26 6.06
N MET A 329 -0.80 -9.74 4.88
CA MET A 329 -0.49 -8.33 4.67
C MET A 329 0.63 -7.88 5.64
N ASP A 330 1.72 -8.64 5.67
CA ASP A 330 2.83 -8.43 6.60
C ASP A 330 3.74 -7.28 6.14
N ASN A 331 3.61 -6.12 6.80
CA ASN A 331 4.44 -4.94 6.58
C ASN A 331 5.94 -5.26 6.59
N GLY A 332 6.42 -6.02 7.58
CA GLY A 332 7.83 -6.29 7.77
C GLY A 332 8.40 -7.10 6.61
N LYS A 333 7.69 -8.17 6.21
CA LYS A 333 8.10 -8.99 5.07
C LYS A 333 7.99 -8.26 3.74
N ALA A 334 7.03 -7.36 3.59
CA ALA A 334 6.91 -6.54 2.39
C ALA A 334 8.08 -5.55 2.28
N ASN A 335 8.44 -4.88 3.38
CA ASN A 335 9.59 -3.98 3.43
C ASN A 335 10.92 -4.72 3.19
N GLU A 336 11.08 -5.93 3.73
CA GLU A 336 12.25 -6.78 3.44
C GLU A 336 12.37 -7.11 1.94
N LEU A 337 11.25 -7.33 1.22
CA LEU A 337 11.28 -7.54 -0.22
C LEU A 337 11.70 -6.26 -0.97
N ILE A 338 11.16 -5.12 -0.56
CA ILE A 338 11.51 -3.81 -1.13
C ILE A 338 13.01 -3.56 -0.98
N ASP A 339 13.56 -3.71 0.23
CA ASP A 339 14.98 -3.48 0.52
C ASP A 339 15.88 -4.40 -0.29
N ARG A 340 15.51 -5.68 -0.41
CA ARG A 340 16.30 -6.66 -1.17
C ARG A 340 16.39 -6.30 -2.65
N ASP A 341 15.31 -5.79 -3.24
CA ASP A 341 15.24 -5.49 -4.68
C ASP A 341 15.71 -4.08 -5.02
N GLY A 342 16.47 -3.44 -4.11
CA GLY A 342 17.10 -2.14 -4.33
C GLY A 342 16.30 -0.96 -3.79
N GLY A 343 15.34 -1.21 -2.91
CA GLY A 343 14.59 -0.18 -2.20
C GLY A 343 13.42 0.40 -2.99
N MET A 344 12.80 1.42 -2.40
CA MET A 344 11.59 2.08 -2.93
C MET A 344 11.80 2.72 -4.30
N ASP A 345 13.00 3.23 -4.59
CA ASP A 345 13.31 3.82 -5.90
C ASP A 345 13.25 2.77 -7.00
N MET A 346 13.76 1.56 -6.75
CA MET A 346 13.69 0.45 -7.70
C MET A 346 12.27 -0.09 -7.82
N LEU A 347 11.52 -0.18 -6.73
CA LEU A 347 10.10 -0.54 -6.78
C LEU A 347 9.30 0.45 -7.64
N ASN A 348 9.46 1.75 -7.42
CA ASN A 348 8.80 2.78 -8.21
C ASN A 348 9.25 2.76 -9.68
N SER A 349 10.54 2.53 -9.95
CA SER A 349 11.03 2.36 -11.31
C SER A 349 10.40 1.14 -12.00
N TRP A 350 10.27 0.03 -11.27
CA TRP A 350 9.63 -1.18 -11.76
C TRP A 350 8.14 -0.94 -12.06
N LEU A 351 7.42 -0.23 -11.20
CA LEU A 351 6.02 0.13 -11.40
C LEU A 351 5.81 0.91 -12.71
N ASN A 352 6.60 1.97 -12.94
CA ASN A 352 6.56 2.75 -14.18
C ASN A 352 6.92 1.90 -15.41
N ALA A 353 7.89 1.00 -15.30
CA ALA A 353 8.29 0.13 -16.41
C ALA A 353 7.23 -0.91 -16.82
N HIS A 354 6.21 -1.12 -15.97
CA HIS A 354 5.13 -2.08 -16.20
C HIS A 354 3.76 -1.42 -16.40
N ASP A 355 3.74 -0.13 -16.77
CA ASP A 355 2.53 0.65 -17.05
C ASP A 355 1.56 0.71 -15.85
N TYR A 356 2.12 0.77 -14.63
CA TYR A 356 1.41 1.04 -13.37
C TYR A 356 1.59 2.50 -12.94
N ASP A 357 1.37 3.42 -13.87
CA ASP A 357 1.74 4.84 -13.76
C ASP A 357 1.08 5.59 -12.61
N GLU A 358 -0.07 5.11 -12.11
CA GLU A 358 -0.81 5.72 -11.01
C GLU A 358 -0.47 5.05 -9.66
N THR A 359 0.39 4.04 -9.67
CA THR A 359 0.88 3.38 -8.46
C THR A 359 2.22 3.94 -8.06
N ARG A 360 2.30 4.47 -6.83
CA ARG A 360 3.52 5.03 -6.29
C ARG A 360 3.68 4.72 -4.82
N PHE A 361 4.91 4.45 -4.43
CA PHE A 361 5.33 4.16 -3.08
C PHE A 361 6.09 5.37 -2.54
N GLY A 362 5.46 6.12 -1.64
CA GLY A 362 6.03 7.27 -0.95
C GLY A 362 6.64 6.94 0.41
N HIS A 363 6.20 5.85 1.04
CA HIS A 363 6.70 5.38 2.33
C HIS A 363 6.71 3.84 2.43
N LEU A 364 7.53 3.30 3.34
CA LEU A 364 7.50 1.86 3.65
C LEU A 364 6.19 1.48 4.34
N TYR A 365 5.79 0.21 4.23
CA TYR A 365 4.57 -0.27 4.87
C TYR A 365 4.63 -0.08 6.39
N GLY A 366 3.57 0.50 6.97
CA GLY A 366 3.46 0.77 8.40
C GLY A 366 4.11 2.07 8.88
N ASP A 367 4.74 2.86 8.00
CA ASP A 367 5.30 4.17 8.35
C ASP A 367 4.21 5.25 8.38
N VAL A 368 3.49 5.30 9.50
CA VAL A 368 2.40 6.27 9.73
C VAL A 368 2.92 7.70 9.78
N ASN A 369 4.14 7.94 10.24
CA ASN A 369 4.70 9.29 10.33
C ASN A 369 4.97 9.86 8.94
N ALA A 370 5.51 9.05 8.03
CA ALA A 370 5.72 9.49 6.65
C ALA A 370 4.37 9.79 5.96
N SER A 371 3.36 8.96 6.18
CA SER A 371 2.00 9.20 5.67
C SER A 371 1.39 10.50 6.23
N GLU A 372 1.50 10.76 7.53
CA GLU A 372 1.05 12.03 8.14
C GLU A 372 1.76 13.28 7.57
N ASN A 373 2.97 13.10 7.03
CA ASN A 373 3.72 14.16 6.35
C ASN A 373 3.46 14.23 4.83
N GLY A 374 2.48 13.48 4.32
CA GLY A 374 2.02 13.50 2.93
C GLY A 374 2.86 12.64 1.98
N TYR A 375 3.65 11.70 2.49
CA TYR A 375 4.43 10.76 1.67
C TYR A 375 3.64 9.48 1.35
N ASP A 376 2.36 9.60 1.02
CA ASP A 376 1.46 8.45 0.91
C ASP A 376 1.82 7.47 -0.21
N ASN A 377 1.51 6.20 0.03
CA ASN A 377 1.43 5.20 -1.03
C ASN A 377 0.10 5.36 -1.77
N THR A 378 0.15 5.41 -3.10
CA THR A 378 -1.01 5.61 -3.96
C THR A 378 -1.12 4.57 -5.06
N THR A 379 -2.32 4.37 -5.58
CA THR A 379 -2.65 3.46 -6.68
C THR A 379 -3.92 3.93 -7.38
N SER A 380 -4.10 3.54 -8.64
CA SER A 380 -5.42 3.51 -9.25
C SER A 380 -6.07 2.13 -9.11
N SER A 381 -7.39 2.07 -9.23
CA SER A 381 -8.10 0.78 -9.25
C SER A 381 -7.77 -0.02 -10.52
N ASP A 382 -7.47 0.68 -11.63
CA ASP A 382 -7.06 0.06 -12.88
C ASP A 382 -5.70 -0.64 -12.74
N ASP A 383 -4.71 0.01 -12.13
CA ASP A 383 -3.37 -0.58 -11.95
C ASP A 383 -3.39 -1.76 -10.99
N ALA A 384 -4.09 -1.61 -9.86
CA ALA A 384 -4.28 -2.71 -8.92
C ALA A 384 -4.99 -3.90 -9.58
N ALA A 385 -5.95 -3.67 -10.48
CA ALA A 385 -6.62 -4.74 -11.19
C ALA A 385 -5.68 -5.44 -12.19
N LYS A 386 -4.85 -4.70 -12.92
CA LYS A 386 -3.79 -5.27 -13.78
C LYS A 386 -2.76 -6.07 -12.96
N MET A 387 -2.42 -5.64 -11.75
CA MET A 387 -1.51 -6.40 -10.89
C MET A 387 -2.14 -7.72 -10.42
N LEU A 388 -3.43 -7.72 -10.09
CA LEU A 388 -4.13 -8.97 -9.72
C LEU A 388 -4.24 -9.96 -10.88
N THR A 389 -4.41 -9.51 -12.13
CA THR A 389 -4.40 -10.42 -13.28
C THR A 389 -3.00 -11.04 -13.50
N GLN A 390 -1.93 -10.29 -13.21
CA GLN A 390 -0.58 -10.85 -13.18
C GLN A 390 -0.46 -11.92 -12.09
N LEU A 391 -0.99 -11.68 -10.90
CA LEU A 391 -0.96 -12.65 -9.80
C LEU A 391 -1.71 -13.95 -10.15
N ILE A 392 -2.87 -13.83 -10.81
CA ILE A 392 -3.60 -15.00 -11.36
C ILE A 392 -2.72 -15.77 -12.34
N THR A 393 -2.01 -15.07 -13.24
CA THR A 393 -1.12 -15.70 -14.23
C THR A 393 0.02 -16.44 -13.57
N LYS A 394 0.51 -15.97 -12.41
CA LYS A 394 1.54 -16.64 -11.61
C LYS A 394 0.99 -17.79 -10.76
N GLY A 395 -0.33 -17.88 -10.58
CA GLY A 395 -0.98 -18.90 -9.78
C GLY A 395 -0.98 -18.65 -8.27
N ASP A 396 -0.64 -17.43 -7.86
CA ASP A 396 -0.47 -17.04 -6.45
C ASP A 396 -1.67 -16.33 -5.85
N ASP A 397 -2.75 -16.16 -6.62
CA ASP A 397 -3.98 -15.50 -6.13
C ASP A 397 -4.59 -16.21 -4.92
N GLY A 398 -4.36 -17.52 -4.77
CA GLY A 398 -4.79 -18.28 -3.59
C GLY A 398 -4.15 -17.84 -2.27
N LEU A 399 -3.05 -17.07 -2.31
CA LEU A 399 -2.43 -16.49 -1.12
C LEU A 399 -3.26 -15.37 -0.51
N LEU A 400 -4.11 -14.70 -1.30
CA LEU A 400 -5.00 -13.64 -0.83
C LEU A 400 -6.15 -14.28 -0.05
N ASN A 401 -6.07 -14.23 1.28
CA ASN A 401 -6.92 -15.05 2.15
C ASN A 401 -7.85 -14.25 3.06
N TYR A 402 -7.98 -12.94 2.83
CA TYR A 402 -8.84 -12.11 3.67
C TYR A 402 -10.31 -12.50 3.49
N ASN A 403 -11.01 -12.73 4.60
CA ASN A 403 -12.43 -13.07 4.59
C ASN A 403 -13.29 -11.80 4.49
N VAL A 404 -13.57 -11.32 3.28
CA VAL A 404 -14.37 -10.11 3.07
C VAL A 404 -15.78 -10.16 3.69
N ALA A 405 -16.34 -11.36 3.90
CA ALA A 405 -17.64 -11.49 4.55
C ALA A 405 -17.62 -11.05 6.03
N SER A 406 -16.44 -11.05 6.70
CA SER A 406 -16.33 -10.52 8.07
C SER A 406 -16.55 -9.00 8.15
N ASP A 407 -16.38 -8.30 7.02
CA ASP A 407 -16.67 -6.87 6.92
C ASP A 407 -18.13 -6.58 6.51
N GLY A 408 -18.92 -7.62 6.28
CA GLY A 408 -20.30 -7.51 5.82
C GLY A 408 -20.47 -7.55 4.30
N VAL A 409 -19.40 -7.88 3.54
CA VAL A 409 -19.53 -8.11 2.10
C VAL A 409 -20.38 -9.36 1.85
N VAL A 410 -21.45 -9.19 1.06
CA VAL A 410 -22.31 -10.29 0.62
C VAL A 410 -21.67 -10.97 -0.58
N VAL A 411 -21.05 -12.13 -0.32
CA VAL A 411 -20.44 -12.98 -1.36
C VAL A 411 -21.54 -13.82 -2.03
N PRO A 412 -21.66 -13.80 -3.38
CA PRO A 412 -22.64 -14.62 -4.09
C PRO A 412 -22.48 -16.13 -3.84
N ASP A 413 -23.59 -16.85 -3.78
CA ASP A 413 -23.58 -18.30 -3.57
C ASP A 413 -22.75 -19.03 -4.63
N GLY A 414 -21.84 -19.88 -4.17
CA GLY A 414 -20.91 -20.64 -5.02
C GLY A 414 -19.68 -19.87 -5.49
N ALA A 415 -19.54 -18.59 -5.13
CA ALA A 415 -18.33 -17.83 -5.38
C ALA A 415 -17.23 -18.21 -4.37
N THR A 416 -16.00 -18.37 -4.87
CA THR A 416 -14.78 -18.28 -4.06
C THR A 416 -14.18 -16.90 -4.26
N VAL A 417 -13.76 -16.26 -3.17
CA VAL A 417 -13.12 -14.94 -3.19
C VAL A 417 -11.77 -15.05 -2.52
N HIS A 418 -10.71 -14.75 -3.27
CA HIS A 418 -9.38 -14.51 -2.74
C HIS A 418 -9.19 -13.01 -2.63
N ALA A 419 -8.89 -12.49 -1.43
CA ALA A 419 -8.87 -11.04 -1.22
C ALA A 419 -7.75 -10.52 -0.32
N HIS A 420 -7.41 -9.26 -0.55
CA HIS A 420 -6.78 -8.34 0.40
C HIS A 420 -7.75 -7.24 0.81
N ARG A 421 -7.45 -6.64 1.96
CA ARG A 421 -8.20 -5.52 2.51
C ARG A 421 -7.28 -4.40 2.98
N GLY A 422 -7.53 -3.19 2.51
CA GLY A 422 -6.88 -1.96 2.95
C GLY A 422 -7.62 -1.25 4.08
N MET A 423 -6.88 -0.70 5.03
CA MET A 423 -7.35 0.38 5.90
C MET A 423 -6.25 1.43 5.96
N GLY A 424 -6.53 2.64 5.48
CA GLY A 424 -5.53 3.69 5.29
C GLY A 424 -5.94 5.02 5.90
N VAL A 425 -5.08 6.02 5.71
CA VAL A 425 -5.34 7.41 6.10
C VAL A 425 -6.52 7.96 5.30
N GLY A 426 -7.29 8.88 5.90
CA GLY A 426 -8.44 9.50 5.24
C GLY A 426 -9.67 8.59 5.11
N ASP A 427 -9.83 7.64 6.03
CA ASP A 427 -10.89 6.63 6.01
C ASP A 427 -10.91 5.82 4.70
N ALA A 428 -9.72 5.47 4.19
CA ALA A 428 -9.60 4.60 3.04
C ALA A 428 -9.91 3.15 3.44
N TYR A 429 -10.79 2.48 2.70
CA TYR A 429 -11.18 1.09 2.93
C TYR A 429 -11.29 0.32 1.62
N ASP A 430 -10.23 -0.41 1.29
CA ASP A 430 -10.06 -0.97 -0.06
C ASP A 430 -10.21 -2.49 -0.07
N TYR A 431 -10.68 -3.03 -1.19
CA TYR A 431 -10.73 -4.46 -1.46
C TYR A 431 -10.09 -4.78 -2.80
N TYR A 432 -9.17 -5.75 -2.77
CA TYR A 432 -8.47 -6.28 -3.95
C TYR A 432 -8.81 -7.75 -4.06
N MET A 433 -9.61 -8.15 -5.05
CA MET A 433 -10.24 -9.47 -5.06
C MET A 433 -10.06 -10.21 -6.38
N VAL A 434 -9.90 -11.52 -6.26
CA VAL A 434 -10.11 -12.49 -7.34
C VAL A 434 -11.34 -13.32 -7.00
N VAL A 435 -12.37 -13.20 -7.85
CA VAL A 435 -13.64 -13.90 -7.73
C VAL A 435 -13.66 -15.07 -8.70
N SER A 436 -14.09 -16.24 -8.23
CA SER A 436 -14.03 -17.48 -9.00
C SER A 436 -15.25 -18.36 -8.79
N ASN A 437 -15.61 -19.13 -9.82
CA ASN A 437 -16.55 -20.26 -9.71
C ASN A 437 -15.83 -21.63 -9.80
N GLY A 438 -14.51 -21.64 -9.65
CA GLY A 438 -13.64 -22.80 -9.82
C GLY A 438 -13.11 -23.02 -11.24
N SER A 439 -13.76 -22.46 -12.27
CA SER A 439 -13.35 -22.60 -13.68
C SER A 439 -12.92 -21.29 -14.34
N LYS A 440 -13.53 -20.17 -13.96
CA LYS A 440 -13.23 -18.82 -14.43
C LYS A 440 -12.80 -17.98 -13.24
N LYS A 441 -11.89 -17.02 -13.48
CA LYS A 441 -11.46 -16.01 -12.51
C LYS A 441 -11.66 -14.61 -13.08
N VAL A 442 -12.17 -13.71 -12.23
CA VAL A 442 -12.41 -12.29 -12.52
C VAL A 442 -11.82 -11.47 -11.38
N VAL A 443 -11.09 -10.43 -11.73
CA VAL A 443 -10.54 -9.45 -10.81
C VAL A 443 -11.57 -8.37 -10.52
N VAL A 444 -11.71 -8.01 -9.25
CA VAL A 444 -12.53 -6.89 -8.78
C VAL A 444 -11.70 -6.07 -7.80
N VAL A 445 -11.49 -4.79 -8.09
CA VAL A 445 -10.85 -3.83 -7.19
C VAL A 445 -11.86 -2.75 -6.84
N VAL A 446 -11.96 -2.44 -5.54
CA VAL A 446 -12.76 -1.35 -5.00
C VAL A 446 -11.85 -0.53 -4.11
N LEU A 447 -11.59 0.72 -4.50
CA LEU A 447 -10.89 1.71 -3.68
C LEU A 447 -11.91 2.70 -3.14
N THR A 448 -11.75 3.12 -1.89
CA THR A 448 -12.60 4.15 -1.29
C THR A 448 -11.79 5.15 -0.48
N GLU A 449 -12.27 6.38 -0.41
CA GLU A 449 -11.76 7.44 0.47
C GLU A 449 -12.93 8.17 1.13
N GLY A 450 -12.77 8.57 2.39
CA GLY A 450 -13.81 9.29 3.12
C GLY A 450 -15.08 8.46 3.34
N GLN A 451 -14.96 7.13 3.43
CA GLN A 451 -16.08 6.21 3.56
C GLN A 451 -15.89 5.23 4.71
N ALA A 452 -16.97 4.94 5.43
CA ALA A 452 -16.95 3.91 6.45
C ALA A 452 -16.84 2.51 5.83
N LYS A 453 -16.28 1.56 6.59
CA LYS A 453 -16.19 0.14 6.20
C LYS A 453 -17.51 -0.40 5.66
N GLU A 454 -18.64 -0.08 6.30
CA GLU A 454 -19.96 -0.58 5.93
C GLU A 454 -20.38 -0.07 4.54
N GLN A 455 -19.96 1.13 4.16
CA GLN A 455 -20.21 1.69 2.83
C GLN A 455 -19.36 0.97 1.79
N ALA A 456 -18.06 0.79 2.05
CA ALA A 456 -17.17 0.02 1.17
C ALA A 456 -17.64 -1.44 0.99
N ALA A 457 -18.09 -2.09 2.07
CA ALA A 457 -18.63 -3.45 2.03
C ALA A 457 -19.94 -3.52 1.22
N SER A 458 -20.82 -2.53 1.38
CA SER A 458 -22.09 -2.42 0.63
C SER A 458 -21.85 -2.19 -0.86
N LEU A 459 -20.94 -1.27 -1.22
CA LEU A 459 -20.52 -1.04 -2.61
C LEU A 459 -19.98 -2.34 -3.21
N THR A 460 -19.05 -2.98 -2.51
CA THR A 460 -18.43 -4.24 -2.94
C THR A 460 -19.46 -5.34 -3.16
N SER A 461 -20.43 -5.48 -2.27
CA SER A 461 -21.53 -6.46 -2.41
C SER A 461 -22.35 -6.23 -3.69
N ASN A 462 -22.67 -4.97 -4.00
CA ASN A 462 -23.43 -4.62 -5.20
C ASN A 462 -22.63 -4.86 -6.47
N VAL A 463 -21.32 -4.57 -6.47
CA VAL A 463 -20.41 -4.87 -7.58
C VAL A 463 -20.30 -6.38 -7.80
N LEU A 464 -20.05 -7.16 -6.74
CA LEU A 464 -19.95 -8.62 -6.83
C LEU A 464 -21.22 -9.26 -7.37
N LYS A 465 -22.40 -8.73 -7.00
CA LYS A 465 -23.68 -9.18 -7.57
C LYS A 465 -23.72 -9.02 -9.09
N GLN A 466 -23.31 -7.86 -9.62
CA GLN A 466 -23.31 -7.63 -11.08
C GLN A 466 -22.29 -8.52 -11.80
N VAL A 467 -21.07 -8.60 -11.25
CA VAL A 467 -20.00 -9.47 -11.76
C VAL A 467 -20.47 -10.91 -11.84
N TRP A 468 -21.05 -11.43 -10.76
CA TRP A 468 -21.52 -12.81 -10.67
C TRP A 468 -22.62 -13.11 -11.70
N GLN A 469 -23.64 -12.27 -11.75
CA GLN A 469 -24.78 -12.45 -12.66
C GLN A 469 -24.33 -12.40 -14.12
N LYS A 470 -23.46 -11.46 -14.48
CA LYS A 470 -23.03 -11.27 -15.86
C LYS A 470 -22.06 -12.35 -16.33
N MET A 471 -21.00 -12.62 -15.57
CA MET A 471 -19.85 -13.38 -16.06
C MET A 471 -19.87 -14.87 -15.68
N PHE A 472 -20.60 -15.23 -14.64
CA PHE A 472 -20.60 -16.60 -14.09
C PHE A 472 -21.94 -17.32 -14.27
N VAL A 473 -23.06 -16.57 -14.22
CA VAL A 473 -24.40 -17.11 -14.45
C VAL A 473 -24.81 -16.97 -15.92
N SER A 474 -24.83 -15.75 -16.44
CA SER A 474 -25.33 -15.45 -17.80
C SER A 474 -24.31 -15.76 -18.91
N GLY A 475 -23.02 -15.85 -18.58
CA GLY A 475 -21.93 -16.14 -19.52
C GLY A 475 -21.69 -17.64 -19.76
N LYS A 476 -22.74 -18.46 -19.69
CA LYS A 476 -22.73 -19.90 -20.02
C LYS A 476 -23.33 -20.17 -21.40
#